data_AF-A0A352HNJ5-F1
#
_entry.id   AF-A0A352HNJ5-F1
#
_cell.length_a   1.000
_cell.length_b   1.000
_cell.length_c   1.000
_cell.angle_alpha   90.00
_cell.angle_beta   90.00
_cell.angle_gamma   90.00
#
_symmetry.space_group_name_H-M   'P 1'
#
loop_
_entity.id
_entity.type
_entity.pdbx_description
1 polymer ?
#
loop_
_entity_poly.entity_id
_entity_poly.type
_entity_poly.pdbx_seq_one_letter_code
_entity_poly.pdbx_strand_id
1 'polypeptide(L)'
;MVIYFHADQGNKGLMGQPASAQIYAHTGVITNASVSSSDWKYAPNWGDNSAKYKLEYVSTDLWKLDIGDIRSYYGITDPSVSVKRLAFVFRNASCTAEGKGTGNTDIFLDVLPEGLQVSLSADTDGTVLQPHSNVSLTLRSSQAADLTLSVNGSSIGSVSGKTELTAKYSFAQSGNYTVTGTATAGGKTVTKSIEYVCLAPSPAADYPGGKPVMGAVRNGDGTVTFCIAAPQKQTAMLVGSWNVYATDTKYTMAYQDYEGNRYFWITVPGLERGKNYMYYYLIDGTTKVGDPYARLILDPNYDRYIAEGVFPDMPAYPDAVSDVPLAVFNDNINDYDWQVSGFKGAEASNLLIYELLLRDFTGTEGQAYGNGNVRLAMEKIPYLKQLGVNAVELMPITEFNGNNSWGYNPNFYFAPDKAYGTPADYKAFIDECHRNGIAVILDMVFNQSDWLHPWYQMYPAGSNPFFNATAPHAYSVLNDWNQGNPLVRQYFCDVLQYWLTEYRVDGFRFDL
;
A
#
# COMPACT_ATOMS: atom_id res chain seq x y z
N MET A 1 0.99 -36.25 10.16
CA MET A 1 0.29 -35.04 9.67
C MET A 1 -0.14 -35.31 8.25
N VAL A 2 -1.42 -35.06 7.94
CA VAL A 2 -1.97 -35.27 6.59
C VAL A 2 -2.27 -33.91 5.98
N ILE A 3 -1.80 -33.67 4.77
CA ILE A 3 -2.05 -32.46 3.99
C ILE A 3 -3.16 -32.77 2.99
N TYR A 4 -4.16 -31.89 2.93
CA TYR A 4 -5.19 -31.92 1.90
C TYR A 4 -4.97 -30.77 0.93
N PHE A 5 -4.86 -31.09 -0.36
CA PHE A 5 -4.68 -30.13 -1.43
C PHE A 5 -5.98 -30.04 -2.25
N HIS A 6 -6.57 -28.84 -2.25
CA HIS A 6 -7.73 -28.47 -3.04
C HIS A 6 -7.27 -27.81 -4.34
N ALA A 7 -7.34 -28.56 -5.44
CA ALA A 7 -6.86 -28.15 -6.76
C ALA A 7 -7.76 -27.09 -7.45
N ASP A 8 -8.98 -26.90 -6.93
CA ASP A 8 -9.94 -25.86 -7.32
C ASP A 8 -9.68 -24.51 -6.62
N GLN A 9 -8.68 -24.45 -5.73
CA GLN A 9 -8.24 -23.25 -5.01
C GLN A 9 -6.91 -22.70 -5.55
N GLY A 10 -6.52 -21.52 -5.07
CA GLY A 10 -5.27 -20.87 -5.47
C GLY A 10 -5.25 -20.50 -6.96
N ASN A 11 -4.20 -20.88 -7.68
CA ASN A 11 -4.08 -20.61 -9.12
C ASN A 11 -4.89 -21.57 -10.01
N LYS A 12 -5.50 -22.61 -9.43
CA LYS A 12 -6.33 -23.62 -10.12
C LYS A 12 -5.63 -24.38 -11.25
N GLY A 13 -4.30 -24.39 -11.31
CA GLY A 13 -3.57 -25.00 -12.43
C GLY A 13 -3.68 -26.53 -12.50
N LEU A 14 -4.17 -27.18 -11.44
CA LEU A 14 -4.44 -28.63 -11.38
C LEU A 14 -5.93 -28.97 -11.26
N MET A 15 -6.83 -28.00 -11.45
CA MET A 15 -8.27 -28.24 -11.40
C MET A 15 -8.71 -29.18 -12.53
N GLY A 16 -9.65 -30.07 -12.25
CA GLY A 16 -10.24 -31.00 -13.21
C GLY A 16 -9.36 -32.21 -13.56
N GLN A 17 -8.26 -32.44 -12.83
CA GLN A 17 -7.42 -33.62 -13.04
C GLN A 17 -8.19 -34.90 -12.66
N PRO A 18 -8.18 -35.96 -13.50
CA PRO A 18 -8.91 -37.19 -13.24
C PRO A 18 -8.31 -37.95 -12.06
N ALA A 19 -9.09 -38.86 -11.46
CA ALA A 19 -8.61 -39.72 -10.36
C ALA A 19 -7.39 -40.59 -10.73
N SER A 20 -7.16 -40.84 -12.03
CA SER A 20 -5.99 -41.55 -12.54
C SER A 20 -4.75 -40.67 -12.71
N ALA A 21 -4.87 -39.35 -12.53
CA ALA A 21 -3.74 -38.42 -12.66
C ALA A 21 -2.69 -38.71 -11.59
N GLN A 22 -1.43 -38.55 -11.97
CA GLN A 22 -0.30 -38.68 -11.05
C GLN A 22 0.12 -37.29 -10.59
N ILE A 23 -0.31 -36.92 -9.39
CA ILE A 23 -0.04 -35.63 -8.75
C ILE A 23 1.03 -35.80 -7.68
N TYR A 24 1.96 -34.86 -7.62
CA TYR A 24 3.11 -34.86 -6.71
C TYR A 24 3.27 -33.50 -6.03
N ALA A 25 3.77 -33.51 -4.80
CA ALA A 25 4.21 -32.31 -4.10
C ALA A 25 5.71 -32.08 -4.32
N HIS A 26 6.08 -30.94 -4.90
CA HIS A 26 7.41 -30.38 -4.68
C HIS A 26 7.38 -29.66 -3.35
N THR A 27 8.03 -30.24 -2.33
CA THR A 27 7.88 -29.77 -0.96
C THR A 27 9.19 -29.76 -0.19
N GLY A 28 9.36 -28.72 0.63
CA GLY A 28 10.50 -28.52 1.52
C GLY A 28 10.06 -27.79 2.79
N VAL A 29 11.04 -27.30 3.55
CA VAL A 29 10.77 -26.59 4.81
C VAL A 29 11.52 -25.26 4.89
N ILE A 30 10.88 -24.28 5.53
CA ILE A 30 11.54 -23.08 6.02
C ILE A 30 12.01 -23.36 7.44
N THR A 31 13.29 -23.11 7.70
CA THR A 31 13.91 -23.41 9.00
C THR A 31 14.45 -22.15 9.67
N ASN A 32 15.01 -22.30 10.88
CA ASN A 32 15.81 -21.27 11.53
C ASN A 32 17.06 -20.83 10.74
N ALA A 33 17.52 -21.62 9.77
CA ALA A 33 18.65 -21.29 8.89
C ALA A 33 18.22 -20.73 7.51
N SER A 34 16.92 -20.65 7.24
CA SER A 34 16.42 -20.06 5.98
C SER A 34 16.52 -18.54 6.03
N VAL A 35 17.06 -17.92 4.98
CA VAL A 35 17.25 -16.45 4.92
C VAL A 35 16.09 -15.71 4.24
N SER A 36 15.17 -16.43 3.59
CA SER A 36 13.96 -15.87 2.96
C SER A 36 12.84 -16.91 2.87
N SER A 37 11.65 -16.50 2.42
CA SER A 37 10.54 -17.41 2.12
C SER A 37 10.78 -18.31 0.90
N SER A 38 11.74 -17.97 0.04
CA SER A 38 12.12 -18.78 -1.12
C SER A 38 13.31 -19.71 -0.83
N ASP A 39 13.97 -19.56 0.32
CA ASP A 39 15.10 -20.40 0.73
C ASP A 39 14.62 -21.70 1.41
N TRP A 40 14.07 -22.59 0.59
CA TRP A 40 13.52 -23.87 1.03
C TRP A 40 14.65 -24.86 1.29
N LYS A 41 14.71 -25.37 2.52
CA LYS A 41 15.63 -26.43 2.89
C LYS A 41 14.96 -27.78 2.68
N TYR A 42 15.76 -28.81 2.42
CA TYR A 42 15.30 -30.21 2.30
C TYR A 42 14.25 -30.46 1.21
N ALA A 43 14.13 -29.55 0.23
CA ALA A 43 13.30 -29.75 -0.95
C ALA A 43 13.98 -30.71 -1.94
N PRO A 44 13.24 -31.58 -2.65
CA PRO A 44 13.80 -32.39 -3.73
C PRO A 44 14.17 -31.53 -4.93
N ASN A 45 14.86 -32.10 -5.91
CA ASN A 45 14.94 -31.47 -7.23
C ASN A 45 13.53 -31.33 -7.84
N TRP A 46 13.32 -30.25 -8.60
CA TRP A 46 12.08 -30.10 -9.36
C TRP A 46 11.86 -31.30 -10.29
N GLY A 47 10.63 -31.81 -10.34
CA GLY A 47 10.28 -33.00 -11.13
C GLY A 47 10.49 -34.36 -10.46
N ASP A 48 10.95 -34.43 -9.20
CA ASP A 48 11.11 -35.70 -8.48
C ASP A 48 9.75 -36.38 -8.20
N ASN A 49 9.50 -37.52 -8.87
CA ASN A 49 8.28 -38.33 -8.78
C ASN A 49 8.39 -39.49 -7.78
N SER A 50 9.30 -39.41 -6.80
CA SER A 50 9.43 -40.40 -5.75
C SER A 50 8.11 -40.64 -5.01
N ALA A 51 7.86 -41.90 -4.62
CA ALA A 51 6.59 -42.32 -4.05
C ALA A 51 6.16 -41.51 -2.81
N LYS A 52 7.12 -41.06 -1.97
CA LYS A 52 6.81 -40.26 -0.78
C LYS A 52 6.17 -38.91 -1.07
N TYR A 53 6.37 -38.36 -2.28
CA TYR A 53 5.79 -37.08 -2.71
C TYR A 53 4.48 -37.24 -3.48
N LYS A 54 4.06 -38.47 -3.77
CA LYS A 54 2.86 -38.75 -4.56
C LYS A 54 1.63 -38.51 -3.71
N LEU A 55 0.67 -37.75 -4.24
CA LEU A 55 -0.62 -37.55 -3.59
C LEU A 55 -1.57 -38.70 -3.93
N GLU A 56 -2.43 -39.02 -2.97
CA GLU A 56 -3.56 -39.93 -3.12
C GLU A 56 -4.83 -39.14 -3.47
N TYR A 57 -5.56 -39.61 -4.47
CA TYR A 57 -6.86 -39.02 -4.82
C TYR A 57 -7.88 -39.27 -3.69
N VAL A 58 -8.66 -38.25 -3.34
CA VAL A 58 -9.73 -38.35 -2.33
C VAL A 58 -11.10 -38.20 -3.00
N SER A 59 -11.31 -37.09 -3.71
CA SER A 59 -12.53 -36.77 -4.46
C SER A 59 -12.19 -35.76 -5.56
N THR A 60 -13.19 -35.33 -6.34
CA THR A 60 -12.99 -34.31 -7.38
C THR A 60 -12.23 -33.11 -6.79
N ASP A 61 -11.13 -32.74 -7.44
CA ASP A 61 -10.19 -31.67 -7.06
C ASP A 61 -9.54 -31.79 -5.67
N LEU A 62 -9.74 -32.88 -4.93
CA LEU A 62 -9.17 -33.08 -3.61
C LEU A 62 -8.18 -34.23 -3.58
N TRP A 63 -6.96 -33.91 -3.17
CA TRP A 63 -5.85 -34.85 -3.05
C TRP A 63 -5.28 -34.80 -1.65
N LYS A 64 -4.67 -35.90 -1.17
CA LYS A 64 -4.01 -35.95 0.14
C LYS A 64 -2.57 -36.41 0.05
N LEU A 65 -1.72 -35.88 0.92
CA LEU A 65 -0.35 -36.32 1.14
C LEU A 65 -0.16 -36.62 2.63
N ASP A 66 0.28 -37.83 2.98
CA ASP A 66 0.65 -38.14 4.35
C ASP A 66 2.14 -37.87 4.58
N ILE A 67 2.41 -36.86 5.41
CA ILE A 67 3.77 -36.50 5.82
C ILE A 67 4.16 -37.26 7.10
N GLY A 68 3.19 -37.70 7.91
CA GLY A 68 3.51 -38.30 9.21
C GLY A 68 4.24 -37.32 10.12
N ASP A 69 5.43 -37.70 10.58
CA ASP A 69 6.36 -36.82 11.31
C ASP A 69 7.21 -35.99 10.36
N ILE A 70 7.24 -34.67 10.57
CA ILE A 70 7.93 -33.72 9.69
C ILE A 70 9.43 -34.04 9.61
N ARG A 71 10.08 -34.25 10.75
CA ARG A 71 11.54 -34.46 10.77
C ARG A 71 11.91 -35.72 10.02
N SER A 72 11.18 -36.80 10.24
CA SER A 72 11.37 -38.09 9.58
C SER A 72 11.13 -37.98 8.07
N TYR A 73 10.09 -37.27 7.64
CA TYR A 73 9.73 -37.13 6.22
C TYR A 73 10.79 -36.37 5.40
N TYR A 74 11.33 -35.29 5.96
CA TYR A 74 12.36 -34.45 5.33
C TYR A 74 13.80 -34.89 5.67
N GLY A 75 13.98 -35.96 6.46
CA GLY A 75 15.30 -36.48 6.83
C GLY A 75 16.10 -35.54 7.73
N ILE A 76 15.43 -34.74 8.58
CA ILE A 76 16.07 -33.74 9.43
C ILE A 76 16.60 -34.40 10.70
N THR A 77 17.88 -34.78 10.68
CA THR A 77 18.55 -35.44 11.80
C THR A 77 19.18 -34.46 12.80
N ASP A 78 19.53 -33.25 12.37
CA ASP A 78 20.16 -32.24 13.24
C ASP A 78 19.14 -31.63 14.22
N PRO A 79 19.28 -31.87 15.54
CA PRO A 79 18.34 -31.38 16.54
C PRO A 79 18.29 -29.86 16.68
N SER A 80 19.29 -29.13 16.17
CA SER A 80 19.31 -27.66 16.18
C SER A 80 18.41 -27.03 15.10
N VAL A 81 17.98 -27.83 14.12
CA VAL A 81 17.09 -27.37 13.05
C VAL A 81 15.67 -27.27 13.58
N SER A 82 15.14 -26.06 13.62
CA SER A 82 13.74 -25.76 13.92
C SER A 82 13.01 -25.49 12.62
N VAL A 83 12.01 -26.32 12.30
CA VAL A 83 11.12 -26.11 11.17
C VAL A 83 10.07 -25.07 11.56
N LYS A 84 10.03 -23.97 10.81
CA LYS A 84 9.06 -22.88 11.01
C LYS A 84 7.85 -23.03 10.11
N ARG A 85 8.04 -23.50 8.86
CA ARG A 85 6.97 -23.70 7.88
C ARG A 85 7.28 -24.88 6.97
N LEU A 86 6.24 -25.54 6.48
CA LEU A 86 6.30 -26.38 5.29
C LEU A 86 6.05 -25.50 4.07
N ALA A 87 6.65 -25.85 2.95
CA ALA A 87 6.48 -25.14 1.69
C ALA A 87 6.09 -26.13 0.58
N PHE A 88 5.16 -25.74 -0.28
CA PHE A 88 4.58 -26.60 -1.30
C PHE A 88 4.38 -25.87 -2.63
N VAL A 89 4.70 -26.59 -3.70
CA VAL A 89 4.06 -26.46 -5.02
C VAL A 89 3.59 -27.84 -5.43
N PHE A 90 2.33 -27.97 -5.86
CA PHE A 90 1.81 -29.24 -6.38
C PHE A 90 1.96 -29.26 -7.90
N ARG A 91 2.16 -30.44 -8.49
CA ARG A 91 2.31 -30.58 -9.95
C ARG A 91 1.85 -31.94 -10.45
N ASN A 92 1.57 -32.03 -11.74
CA ASN A 92 1.43 -33.31 -12.41
C ASN A 92 2.81 -33.95 -12.69
N ALA A 93 2.81 -35.24 -13.05
CA ALA A 93 4.04 -36.02 -13.29
C ALA A 93 4.97 -35.41 -14.35
N SER A 94 4.41 -34.77 -15.38
CA SER A 94 5.13 -34.16 -16.51
C SER A 94 5.59 -32.72 -16.25
N CYS A 95 5.26 -32.14 -15.10
CA CYS A 95 5.55 -30.73 -14.75
C CYS A 95 4.97 -29.71 -15.75
N THR A 96 3.85 -30.05 -16.41
CA THR A 96 3.17 -29.15 -17.36
C THR A 96 2.02 -28.37 -16.72
N ALA A 97 1.67 -28.71 -15.48
CA ALA A 97 0.61 -28.08 -14.72
C ALA A 97 1.00 -28.02 -13.24
N GLU A 98 0.72 -26.88 -12.61
CA GLU A 98 1.13 -26.56 -11.23
C GLU A 98 -0.05 -26.00 -10.42
N GLY A 99 -0.21 -26.54 -9.22
CA GLY A 99 -1.11 -26.02 -8.18
C GLY A 99 -0.33 -25.15 -7.22
N LYS A 100 -0.60 -23.84 -7.27
CA LYS A 100 0.05 -22.79 -6.48
C LYS A 100 -1.00 -21.98 -5.70
N GLY A 101 -0.54 -21.17 -4.75
CA GLY A 101 -1.38 -20.20 -4.05
C GLY A 101 -1.95 -19.12 -4.97
N THR A 102 -2.87 -18.32 -4.45
CA THR A 102 -3.43 -17.16 -5.16
C THR A 102 -2.30 -16.22 -5.60
N GLY A 103 -2.39 -15.71 -6.83
CA GLY A 103 -1.33 -14.87 -7.41
C GLY A 103 -0.06 -15.64 -7.81
N ASN A 104 -0.14 -16.95 -8.06
CA ASN A 104 1.00 -17.84 -8.42
C ASN A 104 2.11 -17.90 -7.36
N THR A 105 1.73 -17.66 -6.10
CA THR A 105 2.62 -17.73 -4.94
C THR A 105 2.84 -19.17 -4.50
N ASP A 106 3.93 -19.44 -3.79
CA ASP A 106 4.11 -20.75 -3.19
C ASP A 106 3.22 -20.91 -1.94
N ILE A 107 2.88 -22.15 -1.60
CA ILE A 107 1.96 -22.45 -0.50
C ILE A 107 2.76 -22.75 0.75
N PHE A 108 2.48 -22.03 1.84
CA PHE A 108 3.15 -22.25 3.13
C PHE A 108 2.16 -22.74 4.19
N LEU A 109 2.63 -23.65 5.05
CA LEU A 109 1.92 -24.07 6.26
C LEU A 109 2.83 -23.86 7.47
N ASP A 110 2.41 -23.06 8.44
CA ASP A 110 3.19 -22.83 9.65
C ASP A 110 3.30 -24.09 10.51
N VAL A 111 4.53 -24.39 10.95
CA VAL A 111 4.83 -25.49 11.87
C VAL A 111 5.07 -24.88 13.24
N LEU A 112 4.15 -25.15 14.15
CA LEU A 112 4.25 -24.64 15.51
C LEU A 112 5.31 -25.44 16.29
N PRO A 113 6.10 -24.78 17.17
CA PRO A 113 7.05 -25.48 18.03
C PRO A 113 6.36 -26.52 18.93
N GLU A 114 7.12 -27.52 19.41
CA GLU A 114 6.62 -28.41 20.47
C GLU A 114 6.25 -27.62 21.74
N GLY A 115 5.12 -27.99 22.36
CA GLY A 115 4.65 -27.41 23.61
C GLY A 115 3.26 -26.77 23.50
N LEU A 116 2.89 -26.05 24.56
CA LEU A 116 1.63 -25.31 24.62
C LEU A 116 1.65 -24.20 23.57
N GLN A 117 0.72 -24.26 22.62
CA GLN A 117 0.50 -23.24 21.62
C GLN A 117 -0.83 -22.56 21.88
N VAL A 118 -0.93 -21.29 21.51
CA VAL A 118 -2.09 -20.45 21.80
C VAL A 118 -2.45 -19.61 20.59
N SER A 119 -3.74 -19.58 20.26
CA SER A 119 -4.31 -18.60 19.34
C SER A 119 -5.38 -17.77 20.06
N LEU A 120 -5.38 -16.47 19.78
CA LEU A 120 -6.37 -15.52 20.26
C LEU A 120 -7.03 -14.91 19.03
N SER A 121 -8.36 -14.93 18.99
CA SER A 121 -9.16 -14.43 17.88
C SER A 121 -10.42 -13.72 18.38
N ALA A 122 -11.08 -12.98 17.51
CA ALA A 122 -12.33 -12.30 17.78
C ALA A 122 -13.32 -12.47 16.62
N ASP A 123 -14.60 -12.30 16.88
CA ASP A 123 -15.69 -12.32 15.88
C ASP A 123 -15.92 -10.95 15.21
N THR A 124 -14.84 -10.19 14.98
CA THR A 124 -14.89 -8.86 14.36
C THR A 124 -13.81 -8.74 13.29
N ASP A 125 -14.15 -8.02 12.22
CA ASP A 125 -13.22 -7.72 11.15
C ASP A 125 -12.33 -6.54 11.55
N GLY A 126 -11.05 -6.82 11.80
CA GLY A 126 -10.06 -5.81 12.15
C GLY A 126 -10.01 -5.43 13.63
N THR A 127 -9.30 -4.34 13.92
CA THR A 127 -8.97 -3.91 15.29
C THR A 127 -9.51 -2.52 15.63
N VAL A 128 -10.21 -1.85 14.70
CA VAL A 128 -10.83 -0.55 14.93
C VAL A 128 -12.33 -0.73 15.06
N LEU A 129 -12.85 -0.39 16.23
CA LEU A 129 -14.22 -0.60 16.66
C LEU A 129 -14.92 0.74 16.93
N GLN A 130 -16.23 0.68 17.08
CA GLN A 130 -17.02 1.81 17.56
C GLN A 130 -17.38 1.61 19.04
N PRO A 131 -17.64 2.68 19.80
CA PRO A 131 -18.19 2.55 21.14
C PRO A 131 -19.46 1.69 21.15
N HIS A 132 -19.59 0.86 22.18
CA HIS A 132 -20.65 -0.14 22.36
C HIS A 132 -20.60 -1.35 21.41
N SER A 133 -19.51 -1.53 20.65
CA SER A 133 -19.25 -2.79 19.95
C SER A 133 -19.17 -3.95 20.94
N ASN A 134 -19.89 -5.03 20.66
CA ASN A 134 -19.83 -6.27 21.42
C ASN A 134 -19.08 -7.31 20.61
N VAL A 135 -18.03 -7.88 21.19
CA VAL A 135 -17.12 -8.80 20.53
C VAL A 135 -16.99 -10.06 21.37
N SER A 136 -17.10 -11.22 20.73
CA SER A 136 -16.75 -12.52 21.30
C SER A 136 -15.28 -12.78 21.06
N LEU A 137 -14.53 -12.86 22.14
CA LEU A 137 -13.10 -13.17 22.15
C LEU A 137 -12.93 -14.66 22.40
N THR A 138 -12.16 -15.35 21.56
CA THR A 138 -11.90 -16.78 21.67
C THR A 138 -10.41 -17.04 21.84
N LEU A 139 -10.06 -17.68 22.95
CA LEU A 139 -8.72 -18.19 23.22
C LEU A 139 -8.72 -19.70 23.02
N ARG A 140 -7.81 -20.19 22.18
CA ARG A 140 -7.59 -21.64 21.97
C ARG A 140 -6.19 -22.02 22.34
N SER A 141 -6.02 -23.27 22.75
CA SER A 141 -4.73 -23.87 23.01
C SER A 141 -4.60 -25.25 22.38
N SER A 142 -3.37 -25.66 22.08
CA SER A 142 -3.08 -26.96 21.45
C SER A 142 -3.35 -28.17 22.35
N GLN A 143 -3.50 -27.97 23.65
CA GLN A 143 -3.70 -29.01 24.65
C GLN A 143 -4.48 -28.44 25.85
N ALA A 144 -5.05 -29.32 26.68
CA ALA A 144 -5.78 -28.88 27.87
C ALA A 144 -4.91 -27.98 28.77
N ALA A 145 -5.42 -26.78 29.06
CA ALA A 145 -4.71 -25.74 29.79
C ALA A 145 -5.67 -24.93 30.67
N ASP A 146 -5.12 -24.20 31.63
CA ASP A 146 -5.82 -23.13 32.33
C ASP A 146 -5.80 -21.88 31.46
N LEU A 147 -6.97 -21.48 30.98
CA LEU A 147 -7.18 -20.39 30.03
C LEU A 147 -7.76 -19.17 30.75
N THR A 148 -7.24 -17.99 30.45
CA THR A 148 -7.77 -16.71 30.95
C THR A 148 -7.81 -15.70 29.81
N LEU A 149 -8.94 -15.02 29.66
CA LEU A 149 -9.10 -13.84 28.81
C LEU A 149 -9.18 -12.60 29.69
N SER A 150 -8.52 -11.53 29.27
CA SER A 150 -8.52 -10.25 29.97
C SER A 150 -8.55 -9.07 29.00
N VAL A 151 -9.09 -7.95 29.44
CA VAL A 151 -9.07 -6.67 28.72
C VAL A 151 -8.49 -5.62 29.64
N ASN A 152 -7.44 -4.91 29.20
CA ASN A 152 -6.69 -3.95 30.00
C ASN A 152 -6.25 -4.52 31.36
N GLY A 153 -5.83 -5.79 31.36
CA GLY A 153 -5.40 -6.53 32.56
C GLY A 153 -6.55 -7.04 33.46
N SER A 154 -7.80 -6.65 33.21
CA SER A 154 -8.95 -7.14 33.97
C SER A 154 -9.49 -8.43 33.35
N SER A 155 -9.56 -9.51 34.13
CA SER A 155 -10.09 -10.80 33.64
C SER A 155 -11.57 -10.68 33.27
N ILE A 156 -11.92 -11.22 32.10
CA ILE A 156 -13.30 -11.28 31.58
C ILE A 156 -13.82 -12.72 31.50
N GLY A 157 -12.97 -13.71 31.80
CA GLY A 157 -13.32 -15.11 31.81
C GLY A 157 -12.11 -16.01 32.04
N SER A 158 -12.33 -17.15 32.70
CA SER A 158 -11.30 -18.17 32.91
C SER A 158 -11.91 -19.56 32.99
N VAL A 159 -11.19 -20.57 32.48
CA VAL A 159 -11.56 -21.99 32.58
C VAL A 159 -10.30 -22.84 32.80
N SER A 160 -10.45 -23.95 33.52
CA SER A 160 -9.34 -24.86 33.83
C SER A 160 -9.40 -26.17 33.05
N GLY A 161 -8.24 -26.64 32.61
CA GLY A 161 -8.07 -27.91 31.88
C GLY A 161 -8.88 -28.02 30.59
N LYS A 162 -9.07 -26.90 29.87
CA LYS A 162 -9.80 -26.84 28.60
C LYS A 162 -8.88 -26.41 27.46
N THR A 163 -9.28 -26.70 26.24
CA THR A 163 -8.56 -26.28 25.02
C THR A 163 -9.12 -24.99 24.44
N GLU A 164 -10.29 -24.53 24.88
CA GLU A 164 -10.97 -23.34 24.37
C GLU A 164 -11.68 -22.57 25.50
N LEU A 165 -11.64 -21.24 25.39
CA LEU A 165 -12.40 -20.29 26.19
C LEU A 165 -12.96 -19.21 25.27
N THR A 166 -14.27 -18.97 25.33
CA THR A 166 -14.91 -17.84 24.64
C THR A 166 -15.57 -16.94 25.66
N ALA A 167 -15.31 -15.63 25.59
CA ALA A 167 -15.93 -14.62 26.45
C ALA A 167 -16.40 -13.43 25.62
N LYS A 168 -17.60 -12.91 25.91
CA LYS A 168 -18.10 -11.67 25.29
C LYS A 168 -17.60 -10.47 26.07
N TYR A 169 -17.17 -9.44 25.35
CA TYR A 169 -16.78 -8.16 25.93
C TYR A 169 -17.49 -7.01 25.20
N SER A 170 -17.94 -6.03 25.97
CA SER A 170 -18.56 -4.81 25.45
C SER A 170 -17.56 -3.67 25.54
N PHE A 171 -17.12 -3.18 24.39
CA PHE A 171 -16.22 -2.04 24.29
C PHE A 171 -17.01 -0.73 24.45
N ALA A 172 -17.38 -0.41 25.69
CA ALA A 172 -18.40 0.61 25.97
C ALA A 172 -17.96 2.07 25.71
N GLN A 173 -16.66 2.36 25.69
CA GLN A 173 -16.14 3.73 25.58
C GLN A 173 -15.10 3.82 24.45
N SER A 174 -14.82 5.04 24.00
CA SER A 174 -13.64 5.25 23.15
C SER A 174 -12.36 5.08 23.95
N GLY A 175 -11.32 4.61 23.27
CA GLY A 175 -10.02 4.37 23.90
C GLY A 175 -9.24 3.25 23.24
N ASN A 176 -8.04 3.03 23.74
CA ASN A 176 -7.20 1.90 23.36
C ASN A 176 -7.44 0.76 24.35
N TYR A 177 -7.54 -0.47 23.83
CA TYR A 177 -7.83 -1.67 24.60
C TYR A 177 -6.86 -2.79 24.24
N THR A 178 -6.19 -3.33 25.24
CA THR A 178 -5.34 -4.52 25.09
C THR A 178 -6.11 -5.75 25.53
N VAL A 179 -6.51 -6.58 24.57
CA VAL A 179 -7.08 -7.90 24.86
C VAL A 179 -5.94 -8.88 25.00
N THR A 180 -5.88 -9.59 26.13
CA THR A 180 -4.82 -10.57 26.41
C THR A 180 -5.42 -11.92 26.77
N GLY A 181 -4.97 -12.95 26.05
CA GLY A 181 -5.30 -14.34 26.29
C GLY A 181 -4.08 -15.10 26.80
N THR A 182 -4.24 -15.80 27.92
CA THR A 182 -3.16 -16.56 28.57
C THR A 182 -3.58 -18.01 28.75
N ALA A 183 -2.73 -18.95 28.35
CA ALA A 183 -2.91 -20.37 28.60
C ALA A 183 -1.75 -20.90 29.45
N THR A 184 -2.06 -21.70 30.48
CA THR A 184 -1.05 -22.34 31.35
C THR A 184 -1.24 -23.84 31.39
N ALA A 185 -0.20 -24.61 31.07
CA ALA A 185 -0.22 -26.07 31.15
C ALA A 185 1.18 -26.60 31.52
N GLY A 186 1.24 -27.54 32.47
CA GLY A 186 2.51 -28.15 32.88
C GLY A 186 3.55 -27.15 33.39
N GLY A 187 3.11 -26.09 34.08
CA GLY A 187 3.98 -25.01 34.59
C GLY A 187 4.50 -24.03 33.54
N LYS A 188 4.08 -24.17 32.26
CA LYS A 188 4.39 -23.20 31.20
C LYS A 188 3.19 -22.32 30.92
N THR A 189 3.42 -21.02 30.79
CA THR A 189 2.41 -20.03 30.44
C THR A 189 2.73 -19.40 29.10
N VAL A 190 1.75 -19.33 28.20
CA VAL A 190 1.84 -18.68 26.89
C VAL A 190 0.79 -17.59 26.80
N THR A 191 1.20 -16.41 26.36
CA THR A 191 0.35 -15.22 26.27
C THR A 191 0.30 -14.70 24.84
N LYS A 192 -0.89 -14.27 24.40
CA LYS A 192 -1.16 -13.59 23.14
C LYS A 192 -1.98 -12.33 23.41
N SER A 193 -1.76 -11.28 22.63
CA SER A 193 -2.49 -10.03 22.75
C SER A 193 -2.96 -9.52 21.40
N ILE A 194 -4.10 -8.82 21.41
CA ILE A 194 -4.65 -8.06 20.29
C ILE A 194 -4.93 -6.66 20.82
N GLU A 195 -4.41 -5.64 20.13
CA GLU A 195 -4.74 -4.25 20.41
C GLU A 195 -5.98 -3.85 19.62
N TYR A 196 -6.96 -3.25 20.31
CA TYR A 196 -8.16 -2.67 19.74
C TYR A 196 -8.19 -1.16 20.00
N VAL A 197 -8.77 -0.44 19.06
CA VAL A 197 -9.06 0.98 19.18
C VAL A 197 -10.55 1.18 19.03
N CYS A 198 -11.20 1.77 20.02
CA CYS A 198 -12.58 2.21 19.91
C CYS A 198 -12.60 3.70 19.58
N LEU A 199 -13.03 4.02 18.37
CA LEU A 199 -12.99 5.38 17.83
C LEU A 199 -14.37 6.02 17.97
N ALA A 200 -14.48 7.03 18.83
CA ALA A 200 -15.65 7.92 18.86
C ALA A 200 -15.57 8.95 17.73
N PRO A 201 -16.69 9.62 17.37
CA PRO A 201 -16.67 10.79 16.48
C PRO A 201 -15.53 11.75 16.82
N SER A 202 -14.83 12.25 15.80
CA SER A 202 -13.74 13.20 15.98
C SER A 202 -14.24 14.43 16.74
N PRO A 203 -13.45 14.98 17.68
CA PRO A 203 -13.85 16.17 18.41
C PRO A 203 -13.79 17.41 17.51
N ALA A 204 -14.72 18.34 17.70
CA ALA A 204 -14.64 19.65 17.06
C ALA A 204 -13.51 20.48 17.70
N ALA A 205 -12.65 21.08 16.88
CA ALA A 205 -11.67 22.06 17.32
C ALA A 205 -11.22 22.96 16.15
N ASP A 206 -10.92 24.22 16.46
CA ASP A 206 -10.42 25.17 15.47
C ASP A 206 -9.03 24.76 14.98
N TYR A 207 -8.88 24.67 13.66
CA TYR A 207 -7.60 24.50 12.99
C TYR A 207 -6.63 25.60 13.44
N PRO A 208 -5.34 25.31 13.69
CA PRO A 208 -4.35 26.31 14.08
C PRO A 208 -4.27 27.46 13.05
N GLY A 209 -4.66 28.67 13.47
CA GLY A 209 -4.75 29.85 12.58
C GLY A 209 -6.13 30.06 11.93
N GLY A 210 -7.13 29.24 12.25
CA GLY A 210 -8.55 29.42 11.91
C GLY A 210 -8.94 29.06 10.47
N LYS A 211 -7.97 28.95 9.55
CA LYS A 211 -8.19 28.54 8.17
C LYS A 211 -7.47 27.21 7.88
N PRO A 212 -8.19 26.11 7.61
CA PRO A 212 -7.58 24.84 7.23
C PRO A 212 -6.68 24.96 6.00
N VAL A 213 -5.52 24.32 6.07
CA VAL A 213 -4.58 24.14 4.94
C VAL A 213 -4.38 22.64 4.75
N MET A 214 -4.70 22.14 3.55
CA MET A 214 -4.64 20.72 3.20
C MET A 214 -3.21 20.17 3.16
N GLY A 215 -3.09 18.86 3.37
CA GLY A 215 -1.81 18.15 3.34
C GLY A 215 -1.05 18.22 4.66
N ALA A 216 0.23 17.89 4.61
CA ALA A 216 1.16 17.95 5.75
C ALA A 216 2.04 19.21 5.67
N VAL A 217 1.94 20.09 6.66
CA VAL A 217 2.64 21.39 6.69
C VAL A 217 3.44 21.51 7.98
N ARG A 218 4.73 21.82 7.85
CA ARG A 218 5.58 22.14 9.02
C ARG A 218 5.31 23.56 9.51
N ASN A 219 5.03 23.67 10.80
CA ASN A 219 4.82 24.94 11.50
C ASN A 219 6.15 25.59 11.91
N GLY A 220 6.10 26.89 12.23
CA GLY A 220 7.29 27.66 12.65
C GLY A 220 7.94 27.16 13.95
N ASP A 221 7.19 26.46 14.80
CA ASP A 221 7.68 25.83 16.04
C ASP A 221 8.29 24.43 15.82
N GLY A 222 8.32 23.94 14.57
CA GLY A 222 8.87 22.65 14.18
C GLY A 222 7.87 21.49 14.23
N THR A 223 6.66 21.67 14.77
CA THR A 223 5.59 20.67 14.67
C THR A 223 5.06 20.55 13.23
N VAL A 224 4.32 19.50 12.92
CA VAL A 224 3.73 19.29 11.59
C VAL A 224 2.23 19.11 11.72
N THR A 225 1.46 19.94 11.03
CA THR A 225 -0.01 19.82 10.97
C THR A 225 -0.39 19.05 9.72
N PHE A 226 -1.14 17.96 9.89
CA PHE A 226 -1.72 17.15 8.83
C PHE A 226 -3.20 17.50 8.71
N CYS A 227 -3.70 17.63 7.49
CA CYS A 227 -5.08 18.06 7.24
C CYS A 227 -5.67 17.42 5.99
N ILE A 228 -6.91 16.95 6.10
CA ILE A 228 -7.67 16.41 4.97
C ILE A 228 -9.14 16.83 5.04
N ALA A 229 -9.67 17.30 3.92
CA ALA A 229 -11.09 17.55 3.75
C ALA A 229 -11.81 16.24 3.51
N ALA A 230 -12.85 15.99 4.31
CA ALA A 230 -13.69 14.80 4.21
C ALA A 230 -15.12 15.17 4.66
N PRO A 231 -15.87 15.96 3.86
CA PRO A 231 -17.24 16.34 4.17
C PRO A 231 -18.11 15.11 4.48
N GLN A 232 -19.08 15.26 5.40
CA GLN A 232 -20.00 14.21 5.85
C GLN A 232 -19.38 13.06 6.66
N LYS A 233 -18.04 12.97 6.74
CA LYS A 233 -17.35 11.99 7.58
C LYS A 233 -17.43 12.33 9.06
N GLN A 234 -17.35 11.31 9.91
CA GLN A 234 -17.52 11.45 11.36
C GLN A 234 -16.20 11.30 12.11
N THR A 235 -15.27 10.49 11.58
CA THR A 235 -13.96 10.29 12.20
C THR A 235 -12.85 10.27 11.17
N ALA A 236 -11.68 10.77 11.60
CA ALA A 236 -10.43 10.53 10.92
C ALA A 236 -9.32 10.27 11.96
N MET A 237 -8.41 9.37 11.62
CA MET A 237 -7.21 9.10 12.38
C MET A 237 -6.00 9.18 11.46
N LEU A 238 -4.93 9.81 11.93
CA LEU A 238 -3.64 9.79 11.25
C LEU A 238 -2.87 8.53 11.66
N VAL A 239 -2.37 7.78 10.69
CA VAL A 239 -1.57 6.57 10.94
C VAL A 239 -0.22 6.73 10.25
N GLY A 240 0.88 6.66 11.01
CA GLY A 240 2.20 7.03 10.53
C GLY A 240 3.32 6.06 10.90
N SER A 241 4.43 6.17 10.17
CA SER A 241 5.65 5.39 10.39
C SER A 241 6.30 5.65 11.76
N TRP A 242 6.16 6.86 12.32
CA TRP A 242 6.75 7.24 13.62
C TRP A 242 6.19 6.49 14.82
N ASN A 243 5.09 5.75 14.64
CA ASN A 243 4.54 4.83 15.63
C ASN A 243 4.28 3.43 15.05
N VAL A 244 5.05 3.03 14.04
CA VAL A 244 4.96 1.72 13.39
C VAL A 244 3.53 1.40 12.92
N TYR A 245 2.83 2.44 12.42
CA TYR A 245 1.46 2.34 11.92
C TYR A 245 0.44 1.81 12.92
N ALA A 246 0.71 1.92 14.22
CA ALA A 246 -0.28 1.57 15.24
C ALA A 246 -1.51 2.49 15.14
N THR A 247 -2.69 1.90 15.14
CA THR A 247 -3.92 2.66 15.38
C THR A 247 -3.95 3.04 16.86
N ASP A 248 -4.16 4.31 17.16
CA ASP A 248 -4.10 4.84 18.52
C ASP A 248 -5.01 6.06 18.61
N THR A 249 -5.92 6.06 19.59
CA THR A 249 -6.84 7.19 19.82
C THR A 249 -6.13 8.53 20.02
N LYS A 250 -4.86 8.55 20.42
CA LYS A 250 -4.07 9.80 20.49
C LYS A 250 -3.86 10.48 19.14
N TYR A 251 -3.99 9.75 18.03
CA TYR A 251 -3.91 10.28 16.67
C TYR A 251 -5.29 10.46 16.02
N THR A 252 -6.36 10.42 16.80
CA THR A 252 -7.68 10.87 16.35
C THR A 252 -7.58 12.35 15.98
N MET A 253 -7.90 12.65 14.73
CA MET A 253 -7.86 14.02 14.21
C MET A 253 -9.08 14.78 14.75
N ALA A 254 -8.89 16.04 15.13
CA ALA A 254 -10.00 16.95 15.37
C ALA A 254 -10.63 17.36 14.04
N TYR A 255 -11.83 17.94 14.07
CA TYR A 255 -12.44 18.53 12.87
C TYR A 255 -12.80 20.00 13.06
N GLN A 256 -12.75 20.73 11.94
CA GLN A 256 -13.35 22.06 11.79
C GLN A 256 -14.23 22.06 10.53
N ASP A 257 -15.45 22.57 10.65
CA ASP A 257 -16.27 22.91 9.49
C ASP A 257 -15.90 24.33 9.02
N TYR A 258 -15.48 24.47 7.77
CA TYR A 258 -15.02 25.72 7.17
C TYR A 258 -15.55 25.85 5.74
N GLU A 259 -16.18 26.98 5.41
CA GLU A 259 -16.76 27.24 4.09
C GLU A 259 -17.64 26.08 3.56
N GLY A 260 -18.45 25.49 4.44
CA GLY A 260 -19.40 24.41 4.10
C GLY A 260 -18.78 23.01 3.96
N ASN A 261 -17.49 22.84 4.23
CA ASN A 261 -16.79 21.56 4.18
C ASN A 261 -16.22 21.18 5.55
N ARG A 262 -16.11 19.87 5.82
CA ARG A 262 -15.46 19.35 7.02
C ARG A 262 -14.00 19.03 6.74
N TYR A 263 -13.11 19.58 7.55
CA TYR A 263 -11.67 19.31 7.53
C TYR A 263 -11.27 18.61 8.81
N PHE A 264 -10.55 17.50 8.69
CA PHE A 264 -9.93 16.82 9.80
C PHE A 264 -8.47 17.21 9.89
N TRP A 265 -7.98 17.50 11.09
CA TRP A 265 -6.61 17.94 11.30
C TRP A 265 -6.00 17.41 12.60
N ILE A 266 -4.67 17.29 12.62
CA ILE A 266 -3.88 16.99 13.83
C ILE A 266 -2.48 17.58 13.71
N THR A 267 -1.91 18.03 14.82
CA THR A 267 -0.53 18.50 14.90
C THR A 267 0.35 17.46 15.59
N VAL A 268 1.39 17.00 14.90
CA VAL A 268 2.33 15.98 15.38
C VAL A 268 3.69 16.64 15.70
N PRO A 269 4.19 16.54 16.94
CA PRO A 269 5.52 17.02 17.29
C PRO A 269 6.61 15.99 16.95
N GLY A 270 7.87 16.43 16.94
CA GLY A 270 9.03 15.52 16.94
C GLY A 270 9.39 14.90 15.58
N LEU A 271 8.73 15.28 14.50
CA LEU A 271 9.12 14.85 13.15
C LEU A 271 10.36 15.64 12.70
N GLU A 272 11.51 14.96 12.67
CA GLU A 272 12.81 15.51 12.21
C GLU A 272 12.73 16.13 10.80
N ARG A 273 13.58 17.13 10.51
CA ARG A 273 13.67 17.74 9.18
C ARG A 273 14.40 16.81 8.20
N GLY A 274 13.97 16.81 6.93
CA GLY A 274 14.64 16.09 5.85
C GLY A 274 14.53 14.58 5.90
N LYS A 275 13.66 14.05 6.77
CA LYS A 275 13.43 12.62 6.97
C LYS A 275 12.09 12.22 6.39
N ASN A 276 12.07 11.08 5.70
CA ASN A 276 10.85 10.52 5.15
C ASN A 276 9.98 9.92 6.26
N TYR A 277 8.76 10.45 6.40
CA TYR A 277 7.71 9.91 7.25
C TYR A 277 6.53 9.48 6.39
N MET A 278 6.34 8.18 6.25
CA MET A 278 5.19 7.62 5.53
C MET A 278 3.95 7.63 6.41
N TYR A 279 2.79 7.96 5.84
CA TYR A 279 1.51 8.00 6.54
C TYR A 279 0.31 7.79 5.61
N TYR A 280 -0.84 7.52 6.21
CA TYR A 280 -2.15 7.51 5.57
C TYR A 280 -3.23 7.96 6.57
N TYR A 281 -4.43 8.24 6.08
CA TYR A 281 -5.59 8.56 6.91
C TYR A 281 -6.53 7.35 7.00
N LEU A 282 -7.02 7.04 8.21
CA LEU A 282 -8.10 6.09 8.44
C LEU A 282 -9.40 6.86 8.68
N ILE A 283 -10.31 6.81 7.71
CA ILE A 283 -11.59 7.53 7.69
C ILE A 283 -12.71 6.60 8.14
N ASP A 284 -13.58 7.09 9.03
CA ASP A 284 -14.71 6.34 9.60
C ASP A 284 -14.32 4.98 10.22
N GLY A 285 -13.05 4.85 10.62
CA GLY A 285 -12.47 3.65 11.22
C GLY A 285 -12.25 2.48 10.26
N THR A 286 -12.59 2.61 8.98
CA THR A 286 -12.58 1.48 8.02
C THR A 286 -11.84 1.79 6.72
N THR A 287 -11.96 3.00 6.19
CA THR A 287 -11.37 3.34 4.88
C THR A 287 -9.97 3.94 5.06
N LYS A 288 -8.94 3.22 4.62
CA LYS A 288 -7.58 3.74 4.53
C LYS A 288 -7.42 4.51 3.23
N VAL A 289 -6.88 5.72 3.28
CA VAL A 289 -6.62 6.55 2.10
C VAL A 289 -5.31 7.31 2.24
N GLY A 290 -4.61 7.53 1.12
CA GLY A 290 -3.43 8.40 1.07
C GLY A 290 -3.78 9.88 1.27
N ASP A 291 -2.80 10.76 1.05
CA ASP A 291 -3.00 12.21 1.10
C ASP A 291 -3.07 12.79 -0.32
N PRO A 292 -4.16 13.45 -0.73
CA PRO A 292 -4.26 14.04 -2.06
C PRO A 292 -3.23 15.16 -2.32
N TYR A 293 -2.64 15.74 -1.26
CA TYR A 293 -1.59 16.76 -1.35
C TYR A 293 -0.17 16.20 -1.14
N ALA A 294 -0.01 14.86 -1.14
CA ALA A 294 1.30 14.24 -1.01
C ALA A 294 2.20 14.59 -2.21
N ARG A 295 3.47 14.88 -1.92
CA ARG A 295 4.50 15.19 -2.93
C ARG A 295 5.28 13.96 -3.40
N LEU A 296 5.05 12.83 -2.74
CA LEU A 296 5.54 11.50 -3.10
C LEU A 296 4.60 10.46 -2.50
N ILE A 297 4.32 9.41 -3.26
CA ILE A 297 3.42 8.32 -2.90
C ILE A 297 4.15 7.00 -3.05
N LEU A 298 4.03 6.12 -2.06
CA LEU A 298 4.45 4.72 -2.18
C LEU A 298 3.25 3.87 -2.54
N ASP A 299 3.37 3.08 -3.61
CA ASP A 299 2.35 2.14 -4.05
C ASP A 299 2.69 0.70 -3.60
N PRO A 300 1.76 -0.01 -2.93
CA PRO A 300 2.02 -1.35 -2.41
C PRO A 300 2.27 -2.42 -3.48
N ASN A 301 1.80 -2.19 -4.71
CA ASN A 301 1.71 -3.20 -5.75
C ASN A 301 2.80 -3.06 -6.82
N TYR A 302 3.15 -1.82 -7.17
CA TYR A 302 3.94 -1.51 -8.34
C TYR A 302 5.36 -1.03 -8.04
N ASP A 303 5.62 -0.44 -6.87
CA ASP A 303 6.94 0.14 -6.53
C ASP A 303 8.08 -0.86 -6.63
N ARG A 304 7.82 -2.12 -6.27
CA ARG A 304 8.77 -3.23 -6.38
C ARG A 304 9.29 -3.51 -7.80
N TYR A 305 8.63 -2.99 -8.84
CA TYR A 305 9.05 -3.14 -10.24
C TYR A 305 9.83 -1.92 -10.75
N ILE A 306 10.00 -0.88 -9.93
CA ILE A 306 10.86 0.26 -10.28
C ILE A 306 12.30 -0.17 -10.08
N ALA A 307 13.11 0.00 -11.12
CA ALA A 307 14.53 -0.35 -11.04
C ALA A 307 15.25 0.59 -10.07
N GLU A 308 16.13 0.03 -9.22
CA GLU A 308 16.90 0.78 -8.21
C GLU A 308 17.62 2.00 -8.81
N GLY A 309 18.13 1.90 -10.04
CA GLY A 309 18.80 3.02 -10.71
C GLY A 309 17.91 4.22 -11.08
N VAL A 310 16.58 4.06 -11.11
CA VAL A 310 15.61 5.12 -11.44
C VAL A 310 15.34 5.99 -10.22
N PHE A 311 15.18 5.36 -9.05
CA PHE A 311 15.03 6.06 -7.76
C PHE A 311 15.82 5.31 -6.68
N PRO A 312 17.14 5.56 -6.57
CA PRO A 312 18.04 4.79 -5.69
C PRO A 312 17.66 4.82 -4.21
N ASP A 313 17.21 5.97 -3.71
CA ASP A 313 16.88 6.17 -2.30
C ASP A 313 15.35 6.20 -2.06
N MET A 314 14.58 5.52 -2.90
CA MET A 314 13.13 5.45 -2.75
C MET A 314 12.78 4.77 -1.42
N PRO A 315 11.95 5.39 -0.56
CA PRO A 315 11.49 4.73 0.66
C PRO A 315 10.77 3.43 0.31
N ALA A 316 11.15 2.33 0.95
CA ALA A 316 10.47 1.06 0.76
C ALA A 316 9.05 1.11 1.34
N TYR A 317 8.10 0.54 0.61
CA TYR A 317 6.76 0.29 1.15
C TYR A 317 6.88 -0.72 2.33
N PRO A 318 6.31 -0.42 3.51
CA PRO A 318 6.51 -1.23 4.72
C PRO A 318 5.65 -2.50 4.76
N ASP A 319 6.19 -3.59 5.31
CA ASP A 319 5.44 -4.84 5.54
C ASP A 319 4.26 -4.69 6.53
N ALA A 320 4.30 -3.66 7.39
CA ALA A 320 3.30 -3.42 8.43
C ALA A 320 1.97 -2.89 7.89
N VAL A 321 1.93 -2.46 6.62
CA VAL A 321 0.75 -1.90 5.98
C VAL A 321 0.48 -2.67 4.68
N SER A 322 -0.77 -2.72 4.26
CA SER A 322 -1.17 -3.26 2.95
C SER A 322 -2.36 -2.46 2.43
N ASP A 323 -2.58 -2.55 1.12
CA ASP A 323 -3.81 -2.13 0.43
C ASP A 323 -4.13 -0.63 0.48
N VAL A 324 -3.12 0.24 0.67
CA VAL A 324 -3.31 1.70 0.62
C VAL A 324 -2.04 2.39 0.10
N PRO A 325 -2.13 3.36 -0.83
CA PRO A 325 -0.99 4.20 -1.16
C PRO A 325 -0.57 5.04 0.05
N LEU A 326 0.74 5.09 0.34
CA LEU A 326 1.28 5.86 1.46
C LEU A 326 1.80 7.21 1.01
N ALA A 327 1.32 8.29 1.63
CA ALA A 327 1.91 9.60 1.48
C ALA A 327 3.27 9.66 2.20
N VAL A 328 4.26 10.29 1.57
CA VAL A 328 5.56 10.57 2.21
C VAL A 328 5.61 12.05 2.60
N PHE A 329 5.63 12.32 3.89
CA PHE A 329 6.00 13.64 4.40
C PHE A 329 7.52 13.74 4.48
N ASN A 330 8.08 14.68 3.73
CA ASN A 330 9.43 15.16 3.91
C ASN A 330 9.47 16.65 3.57
N ASP A 331 9.85 17.49 4.53
CA ASP A 331 9.80 18.94 4.41
C ASP A 331 10.90 19.53 3.51
N ASN A 332 11.91 18.74 3.12
CA ASN A 332 12.91 19.13 2.13
C ASN A 332 12.71 18.49 0.75
N ILE A 333 11.59 17.79 0.51
CA ILE A 333 11.36 17.10 -0.77
C ILE A 333 11.38 18.04 -1.98
N ASN A 334 11.15 19.34 -1.74
CA ASN A 334 11.18 20.38 -2.76
C ASN A 334 12.53 21.13 -2.84
N ASP A 335 13.47 20.86 -1.95
CA ASP A 335 14.76 21.56 -1.95
C ASP A 335 15.52 21.20 -3.23
N TYR A 336 15.79 22.22 -4.04
CA TYR A 336 16.55 22.08 -5.28
C TYR A 336 17.21 23.43 -5.61
N ASP A 337 18.52 23.39 -5.91
CA ASP A 337 19.30 24.56 -6.25
C ASP A 337 19.17 24.87 -7.74
N TRP A 338 18.14 25.65 -8.09
CA TRP A 338 17.87 26.07 -9.47
C TRP A 338 19.00 26.91 -10.06
N GLN A 339 19.57 26.44 -11.17
CA GLN A 339 20.66 27.14 -11.86
C GLN A 339 20.13 28.23 -12.80
N VAL A 340 18.94 28.06 -13.37
CA VAL A 340 18.28 29.08 -14.18
C VAL A 340 17.27 29.87 -13.34
N SER A 341 17.45 31.19 -13.33
CA SER A 341 16.53 32.13 -12.73
C SER A 341 15.85 32.98 -13.79
N GLY A 342 14.53 33.16 -13.67
CA GLY A 342 13.80 34.15 -14.48
C GLY A 342 13.65 33.78 -15.96
N PHE A 343 13.67 32.48 -16.29
CA PHE A 343 13.29 31.99 -17.61
C PHE A 343 11.91 32.54 -18.01
N LYS A 344 11.75 32.88 -19.30
CA LYS A 344 10.53 33.49 -19.85
C LYS A 344 9.92 32.69 -21.00
N GLY A 345 10.61 31.68 -21.51
CA GLY A 345 10.21 30.99 -22.72
C GLY A 345 10.21 31.86 -23.98
N ALA A 346 9.67 31.31 -25.05
CA ALA A 346 9.33 32.05 -26.25
C ALA A 346 7.92 32.65 -26.15
N GLU A 347 7.65 33.71 -26.91
CA GLU A 347 6.29 34.22 -27.09
C GLU A 347 5.35 33.11 -27.60
N ALA A 348 4.12 33.07 -27.11
CA ALA A 348 3.16 32.00 -27.42
C ALA A 348 2.95 31.80 -28.94
N SER A 349 3.01 32.87 -29.73
CA SER A 349 2.87 32.82 -31.20
C SER A 349 4.05 32.14 -31.92
N ASN A 350 5.18 31.93 -31.22
CA ASN A 350 6.41 31.37 -31.76
C ASN A 350 6.72 29.98 -31.16
N LEU A 351 5.79 29.40 -30.38
CA LEU A 351 6.00 28.08 -29.80
C LEU A 351 6.02 26.99 -30.89
N LEU A 352 7.08 26.19 -30.84
CA LEU A 352 7.24 24.94 -31.58
C LEU A 352 7.34 23.85 -30.52
N ILE A 353 6.21 23.19 -30.28
CA ILE A 353 6.00 22.25 -29.18
C ILE A 353 6.31 20.83 -29.65
N TYR A 354 7.07 20.08 -28.85
CA TYR A 354 7.31 18.65 -29.02
C TYR A 354 6.61 17.86 -27.91
N GLU A 355 5.55 17.13 -28.25
CA GLU A 355 4.89 16.20 -27.33
C GLU A 355 5.78 14.97 -27.11
N LEU A 356 6.05 14.60 -25.86
CA LEU A 356 6.90 13.47 -25.53
C LEU A 356 6.35 12.59 -24.39
N LEU A 357 6.50 11.28 -24.61
CA LEU A 357 6.37 10.26 -23.58
C LEU A 357 7.76 9.88 -23.05
N LEU A 358 8.04 10.15 -21.77
CA LEU A 358 9.34 9.88 -21.15
C LEU A 358 9.80 8.42 -21.36
N ARG A 359 8.88 7.46 -21.21
CA ARG A 359 9.12 6.02 -21.37
C ARG A 359 9.77 5.65 -22.71
N ASP A 360 9.31 6.29 -23.79
CA ASP A 360 9.63 5.87 -25.16
C ASP A 360 10.69 6.78 -25.82
N PHE A 361 10.80 8.03 -25.35
CA PHE A 361 11.65 9.07 -25.95
C PHE A 361 13.15 8.72 -25.99
N THR A 362 13.63 7.88 -25.07
CA THR A 362 15.06 7.60 -24.89
C THR A 362 15.57 6.45 -25.76
N GLY A 363 14.74 5.95 -26.69
CA GLY A 363 15.11 4.93 -27.65
C GLY A 363 16.11 5.37 -28.73
N THR A 364 16.11 4.62 -29.83
CA THR A 364 16.87 4.93 -31.06
C THR A 364 15.92 5.23 -32.22
N GLU A 365 16.48 5.66 -33.35
CA GLU A 365 15.73 5.83 -34.59
C GLU A 365 15.10 4.49 -35.01
N GLY A 366 13.79 4.35 -34.80
CA GLY A 366 13.01 3.15 -35.14
C GLY A 366 12.76 2.16 -34.00
N GLN A 367 13.25 2.39 -32.78
CA GLN A 367 12.99 1.50 -31.64
C GLN A 367 12.88 2.24 -30.31
N ALA A 368 11.72 2.13 -29.66
CA ALA A 368 11.54 2.47 -28.25
C ALA A 368 12.04 1.30 -27.37
N TYR A 369 12.81 1.62 -26.32
CA TYR A 369 13.28 0.62 -25.36
C TYR A 369 12.30 0.39 -24.20
N GLY A 370 11.34 1.30 -24.00
CA GLY A 370 10.32 1.19 -22.96
C GLY A 370 10.86 1.36 -21.52
N ASN A 371 12.09 1.86 -21.38
CA ASN A 371 12.78 2.05 -20.09
C ASN A 371 13.22 3.52 -19.88
N GLY A 372 12.67 4.44 -20.67
CA GLY A 372 12.97 5.86 -20.56
C GLY A 372 12.52 6.44 -19.24
N ASN A 373 13.29 7.38 -18.74
CA ASN A 373 13.11 8.07 -17.47
C ASN A 373 13.63 9.50 -17.62
N VAL A 374 13.40 10.34 -16.61
CA VAL A 374 13.71 11.78 -16.66
C VAL A 374 15.19 12.03 -16.91
N ARG A 375 16.09 11.27 -16.26
CA ARG A 375 17.54 11.41 -16.44
C ARG A 375 17.97 11.09 -17.86
N LEU A 376 17.47 10.00 -18.43
CA LEU A 376 17.76 9.60 -19.80
C LEU A 376 17.17 10.58 -20.83
N ALA A 377 15.99 11.16 -20.55
CA ALA A 377 15.39 12.19 -21.40
C ALA A 377 16.22 13.48 -21.41
N MET A 378 16.81 13.84 -20.27
CA MET A 378 17.70 15.00 -20.14
C MET A 378 18.91 14.92 -21.09
N GLU A 379 19.50 13.72 -21.26
CA GLU A 379 20.62 13.49 -22.18
C GLU A 379 20.27 13.77 -23.66
N LYS A 380 18.98 13.79 -24.00
CA LYS A 380 18.46 14.04 -25.36
C LYS A 380 18.07 15.50 -25.61
N ILE A 381 18.21 16.40 -24.63
CA ILE A 381 17.95 17.84 -24.81
C ILE A 381 18.76 18.46 -25.96
N PRO A 382 20.04 18.10 -26.20
CA PRO A 382 20.77 18.60 -27.38
C PRO A 382 20.09 18.25 -28.72
N TYR A 383 19.45 17.09 -28.82
CA TYR A 383 18.67 16.71 -30.01
C TYR A 383 17.45 17.62 -30.19
N LEU A 384 16.68 17.87 -29.13
CA LEU A 384 15.51 18.77 -29.18
C LEU A 384 15.92 20.19 -29.61
N LYS A 385 17.03 20.68 -29.07
CA LYS A 385 17.60 21.98 -29.45
C LYS A 385 18.03 22.01 -30.91
N GLN A 386 18.67 20.95 -31.40
CA GLN A 386 19.08 20.85 -32.80
C GLN A 386 17.87 20.77 -33.75
N LEU A 387 16.80 20.08 -33.34
CA LEU A 387 15.54 20.02 -34.07
C LEU A 387 14.88 21.40 -34.18
N GLY A 388 15.17 22.30 -33.24
CA GLY A 388 14.70 23.69 -33.24
C GLY A 388 13.40 23.90 -32.46
N VAL A 389 12.96 22.91 -31.69
CA VAL A 389 11.80 23.06 -30.79
C VAL A 389 12.19 23.94 -29.60
N ASN A 390 11.25 24.75 -29.14
CA ASN A 390 11.45 25.68 -28.02
C ASN A 390 10.48 25.44 -26.86
N ALA A 391 9.67 24.38 -26.96
CA ALA A 391 8.89 23.85 -25.87
C ALA A 391 8.78 22.33 -25.99
N VAL A 392 8.76 21.67 -24.85
CA VAL A 392 8.38 20.26 -24.71
C VAL A 392 7.07 20.17 -23.96
N GLU A 393 6.14 19.37 -24.48
CA GLU A 393 4.93 18.97 -23.77
C GLU A 393 5.14 17.56 -23.24
N LEU A 394 5.27 17.44 -21.92
CA LEU A 394 5.34 16.13 -21.28
C LEU A 394 3.92 15.57 -21.22
N MET A 395 3.73 14.38 -21.80
CA MET A 395 2.56 13.54 -21.49
C MET A 395 2.46 13.32 -19.97
N PRO A 396 1.28 12.98 -19.41
CA PRO A 396 1.05 13.07 -17.98
C PRO A 396 2.13 12.40 -17.12
N ILE A 397 2.70 13.20 -16.22
CA ILE A 397 3.81 12.81 -15.33
C ILE A 397 3.42 12.77 -13.85
N THR A 398 2.16 13.03 -13.51
CA THR A 398 1.67 12.91 -12.14
C THR A 398 1.51 11.44 -11.79
N GLU A 399 1.67 11.09 -10.51
CA GLU A 399 1.59 9.70 -10.03
C GLU A 399 0.29 9.02 -10.49
N PHE A 400 0.44 8.05 -11.38
CA PHE A 400 -0.63 7.29 -12.00
C PHE A 400 -0.63 5.83 -11.55
N ASN A 401 -1.68 5.10 -11.90
CA ASN A 401 -1.77 3.69 -11.54
C ASN A 401 -0.87 2.83 -12.45
N GLY A 402 0.01 2.04 -11.82
CA GLY A 402 1.02 1.21 -12.48
C GLY A 402 2.27 1.98 -12.91
N ASN A 403 3.27 1.26 -13.45
CA ASN A 403 4.54 1.87 -13.89
C ASN A 403 4.69 1.93 -15.42
N ASN A 404 3.65 1.54 -16.16
CA ASN A 404 3.70 1.42 -17.61
C ASN A 404 2.37 1.88 -18.22
N SER A 405 2.25 3.19 -18.40
CA SER A 405 1.06 3.87 -18.91
C SER A 405 1.47 5.08 -19.75
N TRP A 406 0.51 5.62 -20.52
CA TRP A 406 0.62 6.98 -21.04
C TRP A 406 0.36 8.05 -19.97
N GLY A 407 -0.17 7.65 -18.81
CA GLY A 407 -0.34 8.51 -17.64
C GLY A 407 -1.73 9.16 -17.48
N TYR A 408 -2.67 8.94 -18.42
CA TYR A 408 -4.04 9.48 -18.35
C TYR A 408 -4.96 8.81 -17.32
N ASN A 409 -4.38 8.26 -16.25
CA ASN A 409 -5.03 7.60 -15.14
C ASN A 409 -4.42 8.03 -13.78
N PRO A 410 -4.31 9.34 -13.49
CA PRO A 410 -3.66 9.82 -12.28
C PRO A 410 -4.48 9.55 -11.01
N ASN A 411 -3.77 9.36 -9.89
CA ASN A 411 -4.35 9.30 -8.55
C ASN A 411 -3.82 10.39 -7.61
N PHE A 412 -2.60 10.89 -7.81
CA PHE A 412 -2.02 11.91 -6.93
C PHE A 412 -1.32 13.00 -7.74
N TYR A 413 -1.94 14.18 -7.75
CA TYR A 413 -1.62 15.23 -8.74
C TYR A 413 -0.45 16.13 -8.34
N PHE A 414 -0.04 16.09 -7.07
CA PHE A 414 1.13 16.80 -6.55
C PHE A 414 2.42 15.97 -6.64
N ALA A 415 2.30 14.65 -6.77
CA ALA A 415 3.45 13.76 -6.83
C ALA A 415 3.85 13.55 -8.30
N PRO A 416 5.12 13.76 -8.67
CA PRO A 416 5.64 13.22 -9.92
C PRO A 416 5.65 11.69 -9.87
N ASP A 417 5.42 11.05 -11.01
CA ASP A 417 5.43 9.59 -11.12
C ASP A 417 6.84 9.03 -10.95
N LYS A 418 7.02 8.29 -9.87
CA LYS A 418 8.32 7.75 -9.48
C LYS A 418 8.84 6.66 -10.40
N ALA A 419 8.04 6.11 -11.32
CA ALA A 419 8.53 5.20 -12.35
C ALA A 419 9.46 5.90 -13.36
N TYR A 420 9.42 7.23 -13.45
CA TYR A 420 10.33 8.00 -14.31
C TYR A 420 11.48 8.69 -13.56
N GLY A 421 11.51 8.69 -12.23
CA GLY A 421 12.65 9.24 -11.48
C GLY A 421 12.29 9.89 -10.15
N THR A 422 13.28 10.51 -9.52
CA THR A 422 13.09 11.22 -8.25
C THR A 422 12.45 12.59 -8.45
N PRO A 423 11.77 13.18 -7.45
CA PRO A 423 11.32 14.58 -7.50
C PRO A 423 12.41 15.58 -7.92
N ALA A 424 13.67 15.33 -7.53
CA ALA A 424 14.80 16.17 -7.92
C ALA A 424 15.21 16.00 -9.39
N ASP A 425 15.10 14.80 -9.97
CA ASP A 425 15.39 14.56 -11.39
C ASP A 425 14.44 15.37 -12.29
N TYR A 426 13.15 15.43 -11.93
CA TYR A 426 12.17 16.26 -12.63
C TYR A 426 12.55 17.75 -12.64
N LYS A 427 12.97 18.28 -11.48
CA LYS A 427 13.45 19.67 -11.39
C LYS A 427 14.71 19.88 -12.22
N ALA A 428 15.65 18.93 -12.19
CA ALA A 428 16.87 18.97 -12.99
C ALA A 428 16.60 18.96 -14.50
N PHE A 429 15.63 18.15 -14.96
CA PHE A 429 15.21 18.15 -16.36
C PHE A 429 14.63 19.50 -16.79
N ILE A 430 13.74 20.08 -15.98
CA ILE A 430 13.14 21.38 -16.28
C ILE A 430 14.22 22.48 -16.31
N ASP A 431 15.13 22.49 -15.34
CA ASP A 431 16.25 23.43 -15.28
C ASP A 431 17.15 23.30 -16.52
N GLU A 432 17.47 22.09 -16.95
CA GLU A 432 18.27 21.85 -18.16
C GLU A 432 17.52 22.23 -19.45
N CYS A 433 16.21 22.02 -19.52
CA CYS A 433 15.38 22.56 -20.60
C CYS A 433 15.47 24.09 -20.65
N HIS A 434 15.32 24.76 -19.51
CA HIS A 434 15.42 26.22 -19.39
C HIS A 434 16.81 26.73 -19.81
N ARG A 435 17.90 26.04 -19.44
CA ARG A 435 19.27 26.38 -19.88
C ARG A 435 19.42 26.35 -21.39
N ASN A 436 18.59 25.55 -22.06
CA ASN A 436 18.61 25.38 -23.51
C ASN A 436 17.55 26.21 -24.25
N GLY A 437 16.82 27.08 -23.54
CA GLY A 437 15.80 27.92 -24.15
C GLY A 437 14.49 27.18 -24.43
N ILE A 438 14.26 26.04 -23.78
CA ILE A 438 13.12 25.16 -24.01
C ILE A 438 12.17 25.26 -22.82
N ALA A 439 10.92 25.66 -23.08
CA ALA A 439 9.85 25.66 -22.08
C ALA A 439 9.35 24.23 -21.81
N VAL A 440 8.83 23.98 -20.61
CA VAL A 440 8.21 22.70 -20.23
C VAL A 440 6.73 22.91 -19.95
N ILE A 441 5.88 22.24 -20.72
CA ILE A 441 4.42 22.21 -20.60
C ILE A 441 4.04 20.85 -20.03
N LEU A 442 3.13 20.81 -19.05
CA LEU A 442 2.59 19.54 -18.53
C LEU A 442 1.21 19.26 -19.10
N ASP A 443 1.00 18.05 -19.59
CA ASP A 443 -0.33 17.53 -19.85
C ASP A 443 -1.01 17.11 -18.53
N MET A 444 -2.12 17.77 -18.20
CA MET A 444 -2.84 17.65 -16.93
C MET A 444 -4.25 17.08 -17.15
N VAL A 445 -4.56 16.02 -16.40
CA VAL A 445 -5.80 15.24 -16.56
C VAL A 445 -6.79 15.57 -15.45
N PHE A 446 -7.44 16.73 -15.53
CA PHE A 446 -8.42 17.19 -14.52
C PHE A 446 -9.87 16.79 -14.81
N ASN A 447 -10.10 16.08 -15.92
CA ASN A 447 -11.42 15.52 -16.22
C ASN A 447 -11.73 14.29 -15.34
N GLN A 448 -10.73 13.47 -14.99
CA GLN A 448 -10.96 12.20 -14.28
C GLN A 448 -9.83 11.79 -13.32
N SER A 449 -10.14 10.91 -12.37
CA SER A 449 -9.12 10.14 -11.63
C SER A 449 -9.32 8.63 -11.76
N ASP A 450 -8.26 7.87 -11.50
CA ASP A 450 -8.36 6.42 -11.28
C ASP A 450 -8.93 6.14 -9.85
N TRP A 451 -9.07 4.86 -9.47
CA TRP A 451 -9.81 4.39 -8.30
C TRP A 451 -9.10 4.61 -6.95
N LEU A 452 -7.81 4.94 -6.96
CA LEU A 452 -7.00 5.07 -5.74
C LEU A 452 -6.92 6.52 -5.23
N HIS A 453 -7.53 7.49 -5.92
CA HIS A 453 -7.57 8.86 -5.43
C HIS A 453 -8.28 8.90 -4.05
N PRO A 454 -7.69 9.52 -3.00
CA PRO A 454 -8.22 9.49 -1.63
C PRO A 454 -9.70 9.89 -1.52
N TRP A 455 -10.07 11.00 -2.16
CA TRP A 455 -11.46 11.47 -2.18
C TRP A 455 -12.43 10.58 -2.95
N TYR A 456 -11.94 9.76 -3.88
CA TYR A 456 -12.78 8.77 -4.53
C TYR A 456 -13.09 7.62 -3.56
N GLN A 457 -12.05 7.06 -2.94
CA GLN A 457 -12.14 5.90 -2.05
C GLN A 457 -12.99 6.15 -0.79
N MET A 458 -13.04 7.39 -0.31
CA MET A 458 -13.79 7.74 0.90
C MET A 458 -15.31 7.57 0.75
N TYR A 459 -15.88 7.60 -0.45
CA TYR A 459 -17.34 7.65 -0.63
C TYR A 459 -17.83 6.62 -1.65
N PRO A 460 -19.05 6.11 -1.48
CA PRO A 460 -19.73 5.41 -2.57
C PRO A 460 -19.89 6.33 -3.79
N ALA A 461 -19.72 5.78 -4.99
CA ALA A 461 -19.78 6.53 -6.25
C ALA A 461 -21.06 7.38 -6.40
N GLY A 462 -22.21 6.87 -5.97
CA GLY A 462 -23.51 7.57 -6.09
C GLY A 462 -23.72 8.74 -5.14
N SER A 463 -22.86 8.90 -4.12
CA SER A 463 -22.98 9.95 -3.11
C SER A 463 -21.66 10.68 -2.87
N ASN A 464 -20.72 10.59 -3.81
CA ASN A 464 -19.43 11.22 -3.67
C ASN A 464 -19.56 12.75 -3.91
N PRO A 465 -19.14 13.61 -2.96
CA PRO A 465 -19.25 15.05 -3.14
C PRO A 465 -18.25 15.62 -4.16
N PHE A 466 -17.18 14.87 -4.46
CA PHE A 466 -16.06 15.31 -5.29
C PHE A 466 -16.12 14.77 -6.73
N PHE A 467 -16.91 13.73 -6.97
CA PHE A 467 -17.01 13.06 -8.27
C PHE A 467 -18.47 13.01 -8.73
N ASN A 468 -18.71 13.12 -10.03
CA ASN A 468 -20.03 12.94 -10.58
C ASN A 468 -20.35 11.45 -10.67
N ALA A 469 -21.54 11.05 -10.18
CA ALA A 469 -22.01 9.66 -10.33
C ALA A 469 -22.22 9.27 -11.80
N THR A 470 -22.44 10.26 -12.67
CA THR A 470 -22.52 10.12 -14.11
C THR A 470 -21.88 11.35 -14.72
N ALA A 471 -20.88 11.15 -15.58
CA ALA A 471 -20.19 12.25 -16.23
C ALA A 471 -21.18 13.13 -17.02
N PRO A 472 -21.05 14.46 -16.95
CA PRO A 472 -21.93 15.39 -17.66
C PRO A 472 -21.57 15.54 -19.15
N HIS A 473 -20.63 14.75 -19.66
CA HIS A 473 -20.14 14.78 -21.05
C HIS A 473 -19.94 13.38 -21.63
N ALA A 474 -19.77 13.30 -22.96
CA ALA A 474 -19.66 12.04 -23.70
C ALA A 474 -18.31 11.33 -23.56
N TYR A 475 -17.25 12.06 -23.19
CA TYR A 475 -15.87 11.56 -23.16
C TYR A 475 -15.40 11.17 -21.74
N SER A 476 -16.12 10.27 -21.08
CA SER A 476 -15.75 9.77 -19.73
C SER A 476 -15.00 8.45 -19.85
N VAL A 477 -13.74 8.39 -19.38
CA VAL A 477 -12.95 7.16 -19.41
C VAL A 477 -12.90 6.50 -18.03
N LEU A 478 -12.65 7.30 -16.98
CA LEU A 478 -12.59 6.86 -15.58
C LEU A 478 -13.61 7.62 -14.72
N ASN A 479 -13.23 7.97 -13.48
CA ASN A 479 -14.11 8.61 -12.51
C ASN A 479 -14.09 10.12 -12.71
N ASP A 480 -15.22 10.66 -13.19
CA ASP A 480 -15.38 12.06 -13.56
C ASP A 480 -15.41 13.00 -12.35
N TRP A 481 -14.57 14.03 -12.36
CA TRP A 481 -14.53 15.03 -11.30
C TRP A 481 -15.76 15.93 -11.32
N ASN A 482 -16.33 16.21 -10.14
CA ASN A 482 -17.29 17.29 -9.98
C ASN A 482 -16.57 18.64 -9.92
N GLN A 483 -16.19 19.17 -11.09
CA GLN A 483 -15.50 20.47 -11.22
C GLN A 483 -16.34 21.66 -10.76
N GLY A 484 -17.65 21.48 -10.55
CA GLY A 484 -18.52 22.50 -9.94
C GLY A 484 -18.30 22.66 -8.43
N ASN A 485 -17.70 21.66 -7.76
CA ASN A 485 -17.41 21.70 -6.34
C ASN A 485 -16.27 22.71 -6.04
N PRO A 486 -16.48 23.71 -5.17
CA PRO A 486 -15.46 24.71 -4.84
C PRO A 486 -14.14 24.12 -4.31
N LEU A 487 -14.20 23.02 -3.55
CA LEU A 487 -13.02 22.36 -3.00
C LEU A 487 -12.22 21.60 -4.07
N VAL A 488 -12.89 21.02 -5.07
CA VAL A 488 -12.23 20.43 -6.25
C VAL A 488 -11.54 21.51 -7.07
N ARG A 489 -12.20 22.66 -7.28
CA ARG A 489 -11.60 23.81 -7.97
C ARG A 489 -10.38 24.34 -7.24
N GLN A 490 -10.46 24.48 -5.91
CA GLN A 490 -9.33 24.91 -5.11
C GLN A 490 -8.17 23.91 -5.20
N TYR A 491 -8.46 22.60 -5.12
CA TYR A 491 -7.46 21.54 -5.29
C TYR A 491 -6.72 21.66 -6.62
N PHE A 492 -7.42 21.86 -7.73
CA PHE A 492 -6.78 22.03 -9.04
C PHE A 492 -5.97 23.34 -9.12
N CYS A 493 -6.46 24.44 -8.55
CA CYS A 493 -5.66 25.66 -8.43
C CYS A 493 -4.37 25.43 -7.64
N ASP A 494 -4.43 24.68 -6.54
CA ASP A 494 -3.28 24.38 -5.69
C ASP A 494 -2.29 23.46 -6.42
N VAL A 495 -2.77 22.45 -7.16
CA VAL A 495 -1.93 21.59 -8.03
C VAL A 495 -1.20 22.43 -9.07
N LEU A 496 -1.94 23.26 -9.83
CA LEU A 496 -1.35 24.10 -10.87
C LEU A 496 -0.32 25.07 -10.28
N GLN A 497 -0.65 25.71 -9.16
CA GLN A 497 0.25 26.61 -8.48
C GLN A 497 1.50 25.89 -7.98
N TYR A 498 1.38 24.67 -7.46
CA TYR A 498 2.51 23.85 -7.05
C TYR A 498 3.46 23.56 -8.21
N TRP A 499 2.96 23.09 -9.35
CA TRP A 499 3.81 22.82 -10.51
C TRP A 499 4.46 24.10 -11.07
N LEU A 500 3.74 25.23 -11.11
CA LEU A 500 4.29 26.52 -11.55
C LEU A 500 5.37 27.08 -10.60
N THR A 501 5.24 26.86 -9.29
CA THR A 501 6.12 27.51 -8.30
C THR A 501 7.26 26.61 -7.84
N GLU A 502 6.97 25.34 -7.55
CA GLU A 502 7.93 24.39 -6.99
C GLU A 502 8.75 23.67 -8.07
N TYR A 503 8.13 23.37 -9.22
CA TYR A 503 8.77 22.74 -10.38
C TYR A 503 9.05 23.73 -11.51
N ARG A 504 8.52 24.95 -11.45
CA ARG A 504 8.77 26.02 -12.44
C ARG A 504 8.44 25.60 -13.87
N VAL A 505 7.38 24.81 -14.06
CA VAL A 505 6.86 24.54 -15.41
C VAL A 505 6.29 25.83 -16.02
N ASP A 506 6.23 25.87 -17.34
CA ASP A 506 5.95 27.09 -18.11
C ASP A 506 4.50 27.16 -18.61
N GLY A 507 3.77 26.06 -18.53
CA GLY A 507 2.38 26.00 -18.96
C GLY A 507 1.75 24.63 -18.77
N PHE A 508 0.49 24.54 -19.15
CA PHE A 508 -0.29 23.32 -19.06
C PHE A 508 -1.10 23.11 -20.34
N ARG A 509 -1.22 21.85 -20.74
CA ARG A 509 -2.22 21.37 -21.69
C ARG A 509 -3.24 20.58 -20.88
N PHE A 510 -4.52 20.92 -20.99
CA PHE A 510 -5.58 20.25 -20.24
C PHE A 510 -6.20 19.16 -21.11
N ASP A 511 -6.19 17.93 -20.60
CA ASP A 511 -6.88 16.83 -21.23
C ASP A 511 -8.40 16.95 -21.07
N LEU A 512 -9.11 16.72 -22.19
CA LEU A 512 -10.57 16.72 -22.38
C LEU A 512 -11.31 17.98 -21.91
#